data_AF-A0AAW6ZJT9-F1
#
_entry.id   AF-A0AAW6ZJT9-F1
#
_cell.length_a   1.000
_cell.length_b   1.000
_cell.length_c   1.000
_cell.angle_alpha   90.00
_cell.angle_beta   90.00
_cell.angle_gamma   90.00
#
_symmetry.space_group_name_H-M   'P 1'
#
loop_
_entity.id
_entity.type
_entity.pdbx_description
1 polymer ?
#
loop_
_entity_poly.entity_id
_entity_poly.type
_entity_poly.pdbx_seq_one_letter_code
_entity_poly.pdbx_strand_id
1 'polypeptide(L)'
;MKHRFFIVVSMCFLLNGCFESKPVSVASIGNAGTLGSPHFIRDMWVSDIYGGGASFAYGAVQGCCASASIGIGIPSAIKGEWENSFGSSYWKEEWQKRWKPEWGNFDENYDTKWFRIDDVIDSELAKQKIETMNHYYKNHHANPVMKLLVNNDRVLLLYAYGCTPEINDDCTVREGADPNGWVQVAPYSTHKNSTVVVLYEGRGEVSDQPFEDKTP
;
A
#
# COMPACT_ATOMS: atom_id res chain seq x y z
N MET A 1 23.92 38.32 -47.11
CA MET A 1 23.39 37.00 -46.70
C MET A 1 23.90 36.67 -45.29
N LYS A 2 23.22 37.12 -44.23
CA LYS A 2 23.76 37.00 -42.85
C LYS A 2 22.68 36.82 -41.75
N HIS A 3 21.51 36.26 -42.04
CA HIS A 3 20.48 36.05 -41.00
C HIS A 3 19.79 34.68 -41.01
N ARG A 4 20.24 33.73 -41.86
CA ARG A 4 19.60 32.40 -41.94
C ARG A 4 20.19 31.35 -41.00
N PHE A 5 21.33 31.62 -40.37
CA PHE A 5 22.01 30.64 -39.51
C PHE A 5 21.64 30.76 -38.01
N PHE A 6 21.05 31.88 -37.58
CA PHE A 6 20.75 32.13 -36.17
C PHE A 6 19.40 31.57 -35.69
N ILE A 7 18.49 31.23 -36.62
CA ILE A 7 17.15 30.75 -36.25
C ILE A 7 17.17 29.24 -35.92
N VAL A 8 18.12 28.48 -36.47
CA VAL A 8 18.17 27.02 -36.27
C VAL A 8 18.75 26.64 -34.90
N VAL A 9 19.63 27.46 -34.32
CA VAL A 9 20.25 27.16 -33.00
C VAL A 9 19.30 27.46 -31.84
N SER A 10 18.39 28.42 -31.98
CA SER A 10 17.45 28.78 -30.90
C SER A 10 16.29 27.78 -30.72
N MET A 11 16.03 26.92 -31.71
CA MET A 11 14.93 25.96 -31.66
C MET A 11 15.33 24.62 -31.00
N CYS A 12 16.62 24.35 -30.85
CA CYS A 12 17.12 23.13 -30.21
C CYS A 12 17.14 23.18 -28.67
N PHE A 13 17.00 24.36 -28.04
CA PHE A 13 17.00 24.50 -26.58
C PHE A 13 15.64 24.28 -25.92
N LEU A 14 14.56 24.10 -26.70
CA LEU A 14 13.20 23.86 -26.17
C LEU A 14 12.83 22.37 -26.08
N LEU A 15 13.75 21.46 -26.42
CA LEU A 15 13.51 20.01 -26.39
C LEU A 15 14.09 19.29 -25.16
N ASN A 16 14.59 20.02 -24.15
CA ASN A 16 14.82 19.47 -22.81
C ASN A 16 13.54 19.53 -21.97
N GLY A 17 12.39 19.24 -22.58
CA GLY A 17 11.18 18.95 -21.83
C GLY A 17 11.43 17.70 -21.00
N CYS A 18 11.32 17.85 -19.68
CA CYS A 18 11.50 16.84 -18.66
C CYS A 18 11.08 15.45 -19.15
N PHE A 19 12.05 14.60 -19.47
CA PHE A 19 11.86 13.17 -19.28
C PHE A 19 11.88 12.96 -17.76
N GLU A 20 10.73 13.23 -17.12
CA GLU A 20 10.41 12.60 -15.85
C GLU A 20 10.47 11.11 -16.15
N SER A 21 11.54 10.46 -15.70
CA SER A 21 11.77 9.04 -15.94
C SER A 21 10.50 8.33 -15.49
N LYS A 22 9.76 7.73 -16.44
CA LYS A 22 8.62 6.88 -16.11
C LYS A 22 9.11 5.91 -15.05
N PRO A 23 8.58 5.93 -13.81
CA PRO A 23 8.91 4.89 -12.86
C PRO A 23 8.56 3.58 -13.57
N VAL A 24 9.53 2.69 -13.67
CA VAL A 24 9.36 1.41 -14.35
C VAL A 24 8.16 0.74 -13.68
N SER A 25 7.08 0.53 -14.45
CA SER A 25 5.94 -0.26 -14.03
C SER A 25 6.42 -1.68 -13.77
N VAL A 26 6.87 -1.95 -12.54
CA VAL A 26 7.12 -3.29 -12.08
C VAL A 26 5.81 -3.76 -11.49
N ALA A 27 5.05 -4.53 -12.26
CA ALA A 27 4.00 -5.37 -11.70
C ALA A 27 4.67 -6.39 -10.78
N SER A 28 4.86 -6.02 -9.52
CA SER A 28 5.42 -6.86 -8.48
C SER A 28 4.29 -7.38 -7.63
N ILE A 29 4.24 -8.70 -7.48
CA ILE A 29 3.38 -9.35 -6.51
C ILE A 29 3.96 -9.05 -5.14
N GLY A 30 3.11 -8.71 -4.19
CA GLY A 30 3.38 -9.25 -2.88
C GLY A 30 2.14 -9.33 -2.05
N ASN A 31 2.31 -9.24 -0.74
CA ASN A 31 1.39 -9.93 0.13
C ASN A 31 0.73 -8.89 1.02
N ALA A 32 -0.59 -8.81 0.96
CA ALA A 32 -1.33 -8.06 1.96
C ALA A 32 -1.20 -8.72 3.34
N GLY A 33 -1.42 -7.92 4.37
CA GLY A 33 -1.42 -8.35 5.77
C GLY A 33 -2.74 -8.00 6.45
N THR A 34 -2.80 -8.29 7.75
CA THR A 34 -3.93 -7.93 8.60
C THR A 34 -3.44 -7.24 9.86
N LEU A 35 -4.28 -6.39 10.45
CA LEU A 35 -3.99 -5.79 11.77
C LEU A 35 -4.52 -6.62 12.94
N GLY A 36 -5.31 -7.66 12.68
CA GLY A 36 -6.02 -8.38 13.72
C GLY A 36 -6.27 -9.85 13.37
N SER A 37 -7.55 -10.18 13.25
CA SER A 37 -8.02 -11.52 12.95
C SER A 37 -7.55 -11.98 11.57
N PRO A 38 -7.60 -13.28 11.30
CA PRO A 38 -7.22 -13.79 10.00
C PRO A 38 -8.17 -13.39 8.88
N HIS A 39 -7.61 -13.26 7.69
CA HIS A 39 -8.35 -12.99 6.46
C HIS A 39 -7.81 -13.84 5.32
N PHE A 40 -8.68 -14.14 4.35
CA PHE A 40 -8.31 -14.78 3.10
C PHE A 40 -8.53 -13.79 1.97
N ILE A 41 -7.44 -13.38 1.32
CA ILE A 41 -7.42 -12.36 0.28
C ILE A 41 -7.44 -13.07 -1.06
N ARG A 42 -8.59 -13.02 -1.73
CA ARG A 42 -8.84 -13.71 -3.00
C ARG A 42 -8.14 -12.97 -4.14
N ASP A 43 -8.38 -11.67 -4.20
CA ASP A 43 -7.77 -10.73 -5.13
C ASP A 43 -7.58 -9.38 -4.44
N MET A 44 -6.54 -8.67 -4.85
CA MET A 44 -6.31 -7.30 -4.42
C MET A 44 -5.34 -6.66 -5.39
N TRP A 45 -5.75 -5.58 -6.01
CA TRP A 45 -4.99 -4.88 -7.04
C TRP A 45 -5.02 -3.38 -6.77
N VAL A 46 -3.84 -2.76 -6.81
CA VAL A 46 -3.69 -1.31 -6.75
C VAL A 46 -3.10 -0.85 -8.08
N SER A 47 -3.77 0.07 -8.76
CA SER A 47 -3.29 0.68 -10.00
C SER A 47 -2.58 2.01 -9.72
N ASP A 48 -1.69 2.43 -10.61
CA ASP A 48 -1.03 3.73 -10.58
C ASP A 48 -1.49 4.66 -11.72
N ILE A 49 -1.08 5.93 -11.64
CA ILE A 49 -1.43 6.96 -12.64
C ILE A 49 -0.79 6.74 -14.02
N TYR A 50 0.19 5.84 -14.13
CA TYR A 50 0.93 5.55 -15.36
C TYR A 50 0.41 4.28 -16.08
N GLY A 51 -0.64 3.66 -15.55
CA GLY A 51 -1.21 2.41 -16.07
C GLY A 51 -0.49 1.15 -15.58
N GLY A 52 0.43 1.28 -14.63
CA GLY A 52 0.99 0.17 -13.88
C GLY A 52 0.10 -0.24 -12.70
N GLY A 53 0.52 -1.25 -11.97
CA GLY A 53 -0.17 -1.67 -10.76
C GLY A 53 0.50 -2.86 -10.10
N ALA A 54 -0.03 -3.25 -8.94
CA ALA A 54 0.49 -4.36 -8.18
C ALA A 54 -0.60 -5.21 -7.55
N SER A 55 -0.35 -6.52 -7.54
CA SER A 55 -1.20 -7.47 -6.85
C SER A 55 -0.73 -7.67 -5.42
N PHE A 56 -1.69 -7.62 -4.50
CA PHE A 56 -1.55 -7.92 -3.08
C PHE A 56 -2.27 -9.21 -2.68
N ALA A 57 -2.78 -9.98 -3.65
CA ALA A 57 -3.50 -11.22 -3.42
C ALA A 57 -2.55 -12.30 -2.86
N TYR A 58 -2.86 -12.84 -1.67
CA TYR A 58 -2.00 -13.83 -1.03
C TYR A 58 -2.77 -14.84 -0.17
N GLY A 59 -3.98 -15.23 -0.58
CA GLY A 59 -4.77 -16.23 0.14
C GLY A 59 -4.82 -15.91 1.64
N ALA A 60 -4.49 -16.89 2.48
CA ALA A 60 -4.71 -16.79 3.91
C ALA A 60 -3.60 -16.06 4.70
N VAL A 61 -3.97 -15.02 5.45
CA VAL A 61 -3.06 -14.11 6.16
C VAL A 61 -3.53 -13.80 7.59
N GLN A 62 -2.60 -13.70 8.54
CA GLN A 62 -2.87 -13.29 9.93
C GLN A 62 -1.68 -12.53 10.51
N GLY A 63 -1.94 -11.34 11.04
CA GLY A 63 -0.91 -10.39 11.45
C GLY A 63 -0.27 -9.63 10.30
N CYS A 64 0.62 -8.70 10.67
CA CYS A 64 1.39 -7.93 9.71
C CYS A 64 2.82 -8.47 9.60
N CYS A 65 3.47 -8.47 8.44
CA CYS A 65 2.97 -8.41 7.06
C CYS A 65 4.03 -9.16 6.26
N ALA A 66 3.65 -9.97 5.28
CA ALA A 66 4.62 -10.26 4.24
C ALA A 66 4.83 -8.97 3.42
N SER A 67 6.07 -8.56 3.25
CA SER A 67 6.41 -7.34 2.51
C SER A 67 6.41 -7.65 1.03
N ALA A 68 5.79 -6.78 0.29
CA ALA A 68 5.97 -6.73 -1.12
C ALA A 68 7.02 -5.65 -1.39
N SER A 69 8.17 -5.99 -1.99
CA SER A 69 9.13 -4.98 -2.49
C SER A 69 8.54 -4.31 -3.73
N ILE A 70 7.37 -3.70 -3.58
CA ILE A 70 6.60 -3.19 -4.69
C ILE A 70 6.96 -1.73 -4.88
N GLY A 71 7.66 -1.48 -5.98
CA GLY A 71 7.84 -0.14 -6.53
C GLY A 71 6.60 0.27 -7.33
N ILE A 72 5.46 0.50 -6.66
CA ILE A 72 4.33 1.17 -7.32
C ILE A 72 4.70 2.64 -7.48
N GLY A 73 4.28 3.24 -8.59
CA GLY A 73 4.22 4.68 -8.74
C GLY A 73 3.17 5.31 -7.81
N ILE A 74 2.61 6.45 -8.21
CA ILE A 74 1.56 7.12 -7.44
C ILE A 74 0.24 6.36 -7.62
N PRO A 75 -0.37 5.83 -6.54
CA PRO A 75 -1.58 5.00 -6.66
C PRO A 75 -2.79 5.84 -7.10
N SER A 76 -3.69 5.21 -7.85
CA SER A 76 -4.87 5.85 -8.46
C SER A 76 -6.18 5.11 -8.23
N ALA A 77 -6.14 3.80 -8.05
CA ALA A 77 -7.34 3.00 -7.78
C ALA A 77 -6.98 1.72 -7.03
N ILE A 78 -7.97 1.16 -6.34
CA ILE A 78 -7.87 -0.11 -5.62
C ILE A 78 -9.09 -0.97 -5.92
N LYS A 79 -8.87 -2.26 -6.16
CA LYS A 79 -9.92 -3.25 -6.37
C LYS A 79 -9.55 -4.57 -5.75
N GLY A 80 -10.49 -5.26 -5.10
CA GLY A 80 -10.25 -6.61 -4.61
C GLY A 80 -11.33 -7.15 -3.69
N GLU A 81 -11.21 -8.42 -3.35
CA GLU A 81 -12.12 -9.19 -2.53
C GLU A 81 -11.36 -10.02 -1.50
N TRP A 82 -11.92 -10.08 -0.30
CA TRP A 82 -11.36 -10.86 0.80
C TRP A 82 -12.47 -11.34 1.74
N GLU A 83 -12.14 -12.25 2.64
CA GLU A 83 -13.08 -12.82 3.61
C GLU A 83 -12.42 -12.96 4.98
N ASN A 84 -13.22 -12.99 6.05
CA ASN A 84 -12.75 -13.12 7.43
C ASN A 84 -12.41 -14.58 7.79
N SER A 85 -11.57 -15.25 7.00
CA SER A 85 -11.24 -16.67 7.21
C SER A 85 -9.86 -17.07 6.68
N PHE A 86 -9.60 -18.38 6.59
CA PHE A 86 -8.41 -18.95 5.94
C PHE A 86 -8.74 -19.65 4.60
N GLY A 87 -9.91 -19.39 4.02
CA GLY A 87 -10.33 -19.98 2.74
C GLY A 87 -10.61 -21.48 2.78
N SER A 88 -10.67 -22.09 3.97
CA SER A 88 -11.03 -23.49 4.15
C SER A 88 -11.48 -23.79 5.58
N SER A 89 -12.58 -24.54 5.71
CA SER A 89 -13.05 -25.10 6.98
C SER A 89 -12.11 -26.15 7.57
N TYR A 90 -11.13 -26.65 6.79
CA TYR A 90 -10.17 -27.67 7.23
C TYR A 90 -9.38 -27.27 8.48
N TRP A 91 -9.06 -25.97 8.62
CA TRP A 91 -8.27 -25.47 9.75
C TRP A 91 -9.13 -24.88 10.87
N LYS A 92 -10.46 -25.02 10.83
CA LYS A 92 -11.39 -24.34 11.74
C LYS A 92 -11.11 -24.65 13.21
N GLU A 93 -10.94 -25.93 13.56
CA GLU A 93 -10.69 -26.34 14.96
C GLU A 93 -9.35 -25.80 15.49
N GLU A 94 -8.31 -25.81 14.66
CA GLU A 94 -7.01 -25.27 15.02
C GLU A 94 -7.04 -23.75 15.21
N TRP A 95 -7.80 -23.04 14.38
CA TRP A 95 -7.99 -21.61 14.52
C TRP A 95 -8.85 -21.23 15.70
N GLN A 96 -9.85 -22.04 16.06
CA GLN A 96 -10.64 -21.83 17.26
C GLN A 96 -9.77 -21.85 18.52
N LYS A 97 -8.77 -22.76 18.59
CA LYS A 97 -7.79 -22.82 19.70
C LYS A 97 -6.85 -21.61 19.75
N ARG A 98 -6.52 -21.05 18.58
CA ARG A 98 -5.60 -19.89 18.44
C ARG A 98 -6.33 -18.56 18.49
N TRP A 99 -7.65 -18.59 18.51
CA TRP A 99 -8.49 -17.40 18.47
C TRP A 99 -8.28 -16.56 19.71
N LYS A 100 -8.05 -15.27 19.49
CA LYS A 100 -7.80 -14.35 20.59
C LYS A 100 -9.05 -13.53 20.90
N PRO A 101 -9.35 -13.24 22.18
CA PRO A 101 -10.53 -12.48 22.55
C PRO A 101 -10.63 -11.11 21.86
N GLU A 102 -9.49 -10.46 21.58
CA GLU A 102 -9.44 -9.19 20.85
C GLU A 102 -9.92 -9.27 19.39
N TRP A 103 -10.06 -10.48 18.84
CA TRP A 103 -10.60 -10.71 17.49
C TRP A 103 -12.12 -10.87 17.48
N GLY A 104 -12.77 -10.85 18.65
CA GLY A 104 -14.22 -10.99 18.79
C GLY A 104 -14.67 -12.43 19.01
N ASN A 105 -15.95 -12.71 18.77
CA ASN A 105 -16.51 -14.05 18.87
C ASN A 105 -16.11 -14.87 17.62
N PHE A 106 -15.53 -16.06 17.81
CA PHE A 106 -15.07 -16.91 16.71
C PHE A 106 -16.20 -17.29 15.74
N ASP A 107 -17.34 -17.76 16.25
CA ASP A 107 -18.45 -18.24 15.43
C ASP A 107 -19.16 -17.12 14.66
N GLU A 108 -19.07 -15.89 15.16
CA GLU A 108 -19.62 -14.70 14.48
C GLU A 108 -18.64 -14.10 13.45
N ASN A 109 -17.33 -14.27 13.64
CA ASN A 109 -16.29 -13.55 12.88
C ASN A 109 -15.38 -14.44 12.03
N TYR A 110 -15.43 -15.77 12.15
CA TYR A 110 -14.62 -16.67 11.33
C TYR A 110 -15.46 -17.30 10.22
N ASP A 111 -15.10 -17.01 8.96
CA ASP A 111 -15.72 -17.60 7.77
C ASP A 111 -17.21 -17.26 7.61
N THR A 112 -17.54 -16.00 7.91
CA THR A 112 -18.93 -15.50 7.93
C THR A 112 -19.18 -14.30 7.03
N LYS A 113 -18.13 -13.58 6.59
CA LYS A 113 -18.24 -12.33 5.85
C LYS A 113 -17.28 -12.30 4.67
N TRP A 114 -17.82 -11.82 3.57
CA TRP A 114 -17.09 -11.49 2.35
C TRP A 114 -17.06 -9.98 2.19
N PHE A 115 -15.94 -9.49 1.67
CA PHE A 115 -15.67 -8.09 1.46
C PHE A 115 -15.25 -7.84 0.02
N ARG A 116 -15.66 -6.69 -0.54
CA ARG A 116 -15.23 -6.24 -1.86
C ARG A 116 -14.97 -4.74 -1.85
N ILE A 117 -13.90 -4.32 -2.52
CA ILE A 117 -13.61 -2.92 -2.76
C ILE A 117 -13.40 -2.68 -4.25
N ASP A 118 -13.92 -1.57 -4.74
CA ASP A 118 -13.64 -1.00 -6.06
C ASP A 118 -13.75 0.52 -5.88
N ASP A 119 -12.61 1.17 -5.64
CA ASP A 119 -12.57 2.57 -5.22
C ASP A 119 -11.41 3.34 -5.87
N VAL A 120 -11.56 4.66 -5.93
CA VAL A 120 -10.60 5.61 -6.46
C VAL A 120 -9.73 6.16 -5.33
N ILE A 121 -8.43 6.26 -5.59
CA ILE A 121 -7.46 6.85 -4.66
C ILE A 121 -7.19 8.28 -5.11
N ASP A 122 -7.19 9.23 -4.16
CA ASP A 122 -6.74 10.60 -4.41
C ASP A 122 -5.22 10.60 -4.69
N SER A 123 -4.86 10.50 -5.96
CA SER A 123 -3.47 10.44 -6.43
C SER A 123 -2.67 11.69 -6.10
N GLU A 124 -3.30 12.87 -6.08
CA GLU A 124 -2.59 14.12 -5.77
C GLU A 124 -2.21 14.16 -4.29
N LEU A 125 -3.13 13.80 -3.40
CA LEU A 125 -2.84 13.67 -1.98
C LEU A 125 -1.85 12.53 -1.71
N ALA A 126 -1.98 11.40 -2.38
CA ALA A 126 -1.05 10.29 -2.26
C ALA A 126 0.37 10.69 -2.70
N LYS A 127 0.51 11.43 -3.81
CA LYS A 127 1.78 11.97 -4.28
C LYS A 127 2.42 12.88 -3.23
N GLN A 128 1.67 13.83 -2.68
CA GLN A 128 2.16 14.74 -1.64
C GLN A 128 2.66 13.96 -0.41
N LYS A 129 1.90 12.95 0.04
CA LYS A 129 2.29 12.09 1.18
C LYS A 129 3.57 11.28 0.90
N ILE A 130 3.70 10.72 -0.31
CA ILE A 130 4.90 10.01 -0.75
C ILE A 130 6.11 10.97 -0.75
N GLU A 131 5.96 12.16 -1.30
CA GLU A 131 7.02 13.19 -1.35
C GLU A 131 7.43 13.62 0.06
N THR A 132 6.47 13.84 0.97
CA THR A 132 6.73 14.10 2.39
C THR A 132 7.57 12.98 3.02
N MET A 133 7.18 11.72 2.83
CA MET A 133 7.91 10.58 3.40
C MET A 133 9.34 10.45 2.82
N ASN A 134 9.50 10.62 1.51
CA ASN A 134 10.81 10.52 0.85
C ASN A 134 11.80 11.60 1.29
N HIS A 135 11.32 12.70 1.87
CA HIS A 135 12.14 13.78 2.41
C HIS A 135 12.08 13.87 3.94
N TYR A 136 11.53 12.86 4.60
CA TYR A 136 11.27 12.88 6.04
C TYR A 136 12.55 12.88 6.87
N TYR A 137 13.49 11.99 6.54
CA TYR A 137 14.77 11.90 7.23
C TYR A 137 15.83 12.80 6.58
N LYS A 138 16.77 13.28 7.39
CA LYS A 138 17.82 14.20 6.95
C LYS A 138 18.85 13.49 6.06
N ASN A 139 19.35 12.35 6.52
CA ASN A 139 20.48 11.64 5.90
C ASN A 139 20.17 10.16 5.57
N HIS A 140 19.03 9.64 6.00
CA HIS A 140 18.65 8.25 5.76
C HIS A 140 17.95 8.08 4.42
N HIS A 141 18.36 7.05 3.67
CA HIS A 141 17.76 6.65 2.42
C HIS A 141 17.42 5.16 2.47
N ALA A 142 16.14 4.83 2.40
CA ALA A 142 15.63 3.48 2.25
C ALA A 142 14.88 3.33 0.93
N ASN A 143 14.76 2.09 0.47
CA ASN A 143 13.78 1.75 -0.55
C ASN A 143 12.42 1.62 0.14
N PRO A 144 11.49 2.56 -0.09
CA PRO A 144 10.18 2.49 0.52
C PRO A 144 9.38 1.32 -0.07
N VAL A 145 8.47 0.77 0.72
CA VAL A 145 7.63 -0.35 0.32
C VAL A 145 6.17 -0.01 0.52
N MET A 146 5.34 -0.38 -0.46
CA MET A 146 3.90 -0.34 -0.28
C MET A 146 3.43 -1.56 0.50
N LYS A 147 2.53 -1.32 1.46
CA LYS A 147 1.88 -2.37 2.23
C LYS A 147 0.39 -2.17 2.21
N LEU A 148 -0.33 -3.27 1.99
CA LEU A 148 -1.78 -3.28 2.07
C LEU A 148 -2.20 -4.09 3.29
N LEU A 149 -3.09 -3.53 4.10
CA LEU A 149 -3.66 -4.18 5.27
C LEU A 149 -5.17 -4.24 5.13
N VAL A 150 -5.75 -5.40 5.44
CA VAL A 150 -7.19 -5.55 5.60
C VAL A 150 -7.53 -5.88 7.05
N ASN A 151 -8.67 -5.41 7.52
CA ASN A 151 -9.22 -5.79 8.82
C ASN A 151 -10.74 -5.60 8.80
N ASN A 152 -11.48 -6.70 8.74
CA ASN A 152 -12.90 -6.71 8.41
C ASN A 152 -13.14 -5.95 7.10
N ASP A 153 -14.08 -5.02 7.08
CA ASP A 153 -14.40 -4.17 5.93
C ASP A 153 -13.32 -3.12 5.63
N ARG A 154 -12.37 -2.87 6.54
CA ARG A 154 -11.39 -1.79 6.39
C ARG A 154 -10.19 -2.21 5.53
N VAL A 155 -9.75 -1.32 4.64
CA VAL A 155 -8.52 -1.45 3.85
C VAL A 155 -7.61 -0.25 4.09
N LEU A 156 -6.31 -0.50 4.25
CA LEU A 156 -5.26 0.52 4.35
C LEU A 156 -4.18 0.27 3.31
N LEU A 157 -3.87 1.29 2.52
CA LEU A 157 -2.66 1.32 1.69
C LEU A 157 -1.63 2.24 2.36
N LEU A 158 -0.49 1.67 2.73
CA LEU A 158 0.58 2.34 3.45
C LEU A 158 1.81 2.46 2.56
N TYR A 159 2.51 3.59 2.67
CA TYR A 159 3.86 3.75 2.16
C TYR A 159 4.83 3.74 3.32
N ALA A 160 5.61 2.67 3.43
CA ALA A 160 6.47 2.42 4.58
C ALA A 160 7.93 2.76 4.28
N TYR A 161 8.53 3.49 5.20
CA TYR A 161 9.95 3.82 5.21
C TYR A 161 10.59 3.17 6.44
N GLY A 162 11.47 2.20 6.20
CA GLY A 162 12.20 1.55 7.29
C GLY A 162 13.38 2.42 7.71
N CYS A 163 13.48 2.77 9.00
CA CYS A 163 14.67 3.36 9.60
C CYS A 163 14.90 2.70 10.96
N THR A 164 16.09 2.17 11.20
CA THR A 164 16.39 1.34 12.37
C THR A 164 17.70 1.80 13.01
N PRO A 165 17.65 2.70 14.02
CA PRO A 165 18.82 3.17 14.75
C PRO A 165 19.66 2.03 15.35
N GLU A 166 19.02 0.90 15.70
CA GLU A 166 19.67 -0.27 16.25
C GLU A 166 20.67 -0.93 15.29
N ILE A 167 20.56 -0.67 13.97
CA ILE A 167 21.54 -1.09 12.95
C ILE A 167 22.33 0.10 12.37
N ASN A 168 22.37 1.22 13.10
CA ASN A 168 23.10 2.47 12.80
C ASN A 168 22.52 3.32 11.65
N ASP A 169 21.21 3.27 11.39
CA ASP A 169 20.56 4.24 10.50
C ASP A 169 20.47 5.64 11.17
N ASP A 170 20.71 6.71 10.42
CA ASP A 170 20.49 8.09 10.89
C ASP A 170 19.02 8.50 10.71
N CYS A 171 18.19 8.12 11.68
CA CYS A 171 16.76 8.44 11.71
C CYS A 171 16.47 9.88 12.17
N THR A 172 17.42 10.81 12.07
CA THR A 172 17.18 12.23 12.37
C THR A 172 16.17 12.81 11.38
N VAL A 173 15.02 13.25 11.91
CA VAL A 173 13.96 13.89 11.13
C VAL A 173 14.41 15.28 10.68
N ARG A 174 14.14 15.63 9.43
CA ARG A 174 14.42 16.97 8.90
C ARG A 174 13.47 18.00 9.52
N GLU A 175 13.99 19.19 9.80
CA GLU A 175 13.16 20.28 10.34
C GLU A 175 12.03 20.64 9.36
N GLY A 176 10.80 20.71 9.85
CA GLY A 176 9.62 21.00 9.02
C GLY A 176 9.30 19.92 7.97
N ALA A 177 9.81 18.69 8.12
CA ALA A 177 9.64 17.65 7.11
C ALA A 177 8.19 17.23 6.87
N ASP A 178 7.36 17.28 7.91
CA ASP A 178 5.96 16.86 7.87
C ASP A 178 5.04 17.93 8.49
N PRO A 179 4.80 19.04 7.76
CA PRO A 179 3.97 20.14 8.28
C PRO A 179 2.50 19.74 8.44
N ASN A 180 2.06 18.68 7.78
CA ASN A 180 0.67 18.20 7.81
C ASN A 180 0.45 17.06 8.81
N GLY A 181 1.50 16.54 9.45
CA GLY A 181 1.41 15.46 10.43
C GLY A 181 0.97 14.11 9.82
N TRP A 182 1.34 13.83 8.57
CA TRP A 182 0.98 12.59 7.87
C TRP A 182 1.83 11.38 8.27
N VAL A 183 3.08 11.62 8.70
CA VAL A 183 4.04 10.56 9.02
C VAL A 183 3.74 10.05 10.42
N GLN A 184 3.47 8.75 10.51
CA GLN A 184 3.15 8.07 11.75
C GLN A 184 4.00 6.82 11.93
N VAL A 185 4.07 6.32 13.17
CA VAL A 185 4.64 5.00 13.42
C VAL A 185 3.76 3.95 12.73
N ALA A 186 4.39 2.99 12.07
CA ALA A 186 3.70 1.87 11.45
C ALA A 186 2.79 1.16 12.48
N PRO A 187 1.50 0.94 12.17
CA PRO A 187 0.52 0.41 13.13
C PRO A 187 0.83 -1.01 13.62
N TYR A 188 1.71 -1.71 12.90
CA TYR A 188 2.15 -3.07 13.19
C TYR A 188 3.54 -3.15 13.82
N SER A 189 4.28 -2.04 13.87
CA SER A 189 5.68 -2.09 14.27
C SER A 189 5.80 -2.15 15.78
N THR A 190 6.57 -3.12 16.25
CA THR A 190 7.05 -3.19 17.64
C THR A 190 8.18 -2.19 17.90
N HIS A 191 8.81 -1.67 16.83
CA HIS A 191 9.88 -0.68 16.87
C HIS A 191 9.33 0.69 16.49
N LYS A 192 9.56 1.72 17.31
CA LYS A 192 9.01 3.07 17.08
C LYS A 192 9.54 3.79 15.83
N ASN A 193 10.50 3.19 15.13
CA ASN A 193 11.27 3.84 14.06
C ASN A 193 10.86 3.40 12.64
N SER A 194 10.01 2.37 12.51
CA SER A 194 9.35 2.11 11.21
C SER A 194 8.21 3.10 11.03
N THR A 195 8.38 4.02 10.08
CA THR A 195 7.42 5.08 9.80
C THR A 195 6.62 4.76 8.53
N VAL A 196 5.38 5.25 8.49
CA VAL A 196 4.48 5.10 7.36
C VAL A 196 3.72 6.40 7.11
N VAL A 197 3.27 6.59 5.88
CA VAL A 197 2.15 7.47 5.56
C VAL A 197 0.99 6.61 5.04
N VAL A 198 -0.23 6.96 5.44
CA VAL A 198 -1.45 6.32 4.93
C VAL A 198 -1.82 6.98 3.61
N LEU A 199 -1.60 6.27 2.50
CA LEU A 199 -1.95 6.76 1.16
C LEU A 199 -3.46 6.69 0.92
N TYR A 200 -4.09 5.61 1.41
CA TYR A 200 -5.50 5.38 1.27
C TYR A 200 -6.05 4.62 2.48
N GLU A 201 -7.25 5.01 2.89
CA GLU A 201 -8.06 4.31 3.88
C GLU A 201 -9.50 4.24 3.35
N GLY A 202 -10.03 3.02 3.25
CA GLY A 202 -11.36 2.78 2.70
C GLY A 202 -12.10 1.67 3.43
N ARG A 203 -13.37 1.51 3.08
CA ARG A 203 -14.25 0.44 3.56
C ARG A 203 -14.85 -0.30 2.37
N GLY A 204 -14.69 -1.61 2.35
CA GLY A 204 -15.31 -2.48 1.38
C GLY A 204 -16.80 -2.69 1.65
N GLU A 205 -17.52 -3.06 0.61
CA GLU A 205 -18.85 -3.66 0.69
C GLU A 205 -18.78 -4.95 1.52
N VAL A 206 -19.79 -5.22 2.34
CA VAL A 206 -19.87 -6.41 3.20
C VAL A 206 -21.02 -7.30 2.74
N SER A 207 -20.77 -8.59 2.66
CA SER A 207 -21.76 -9.59 2.28
C SER A 207 -21.71 -10.82 3.20
N ASP A 208 -22.87 -11.44 3.42
CA ASP A 208 -23.03 -12.74 4.10
C ASP A 208 -22.86 -13.92 3.14
N GLN A 209 -22.60 -13.66 1.86
CA GLN A 209 -22.34 -14.63 0.81
C GLN A 209 -21.16 -14.15 -0.05
N PRO A 210 -20.42 -15.06 -0.71
CA PRO A 210 -19.42 -14.67 -1.70
C PRO A 210 -20.01 -13.71 -2.74
N PHE A 211 -19.23 -12.72 -3.17
CA PHE A 211 -19.64 -11.87 -4.27
C PHE A 211 -19.72 -12.71 -5.56
N GLU A 212 -20.81 -12.55 -6.31
CA GLU A 212 -20.92 -13.19 -7.61
C GLU A 212 -19.89 -12.57 -8.55
N ASP A 213 -19.10 -13.44 -9.17
CA ASP A 213 -18.11 -13.08 -10.15
C ASP A 213 -18.84 -12.61 -11.43
N LYS A 214 -19.03 -11.29 -11.56
CA LYS A 214 -19.68 -10.69 -12.74
C LYS A 214 -18.69 -10.51 -13.89
N THR A 215 -17.81 -11.48 -14.09
CA THR A 215 -16.93 -11.52 -15.25
C THR A 215 -17.74 -12.08 -16.44
N PRO A 216 -17.98 -11.30 -17.53
CA PRO A 216 -18.67 -11.80 -18.73
C PRO A 216 -17.90 -12.90 -19.45
#